data_AF-M4I1T9-F1
#
_entry.id   AF-M4I1T9-F1
#
_cell.length_a   1.000
_cell.length_b   1.000
_cell.length_c   1.000
_cell.angle_alpha   90.00
_cell.angle_beta   90.00
_cell.angle_gamma   90.00
#
_symmetry.space_group_name_H-M   'P 1'
#
loop_
_entity.id
_entity.type
_entity.pdbx_description
1 polymer ?
#
loop_
_entity_poly.entity_id
_entity_poly.type
_entity_poly.pdbx_seq_one_letter_code
_entity_poly.pdbx_strand_id
1 'polypeptide(L)'
;LIISVKNGSATLKDACNAALRDWSENYKDSYYMLGTAAGPHPYPTMVREFQKIIGIESKKQIFDQELKLPDAIIACVGGGSNAIGIFYDFIHEKNVQLIGIEPGGKGIQTGKHGSPIQYGKTGIYFGMKSKIMQNEEGQIKKSWSISAGLDFPSVGP
;
A
#
# COMPACT_ATOMS: atom_id res chain seq x y z
N LEU A 1 2.50 9.75 23.87
CA LEU A 1 3.83 10.28 23.51
C LEU A 1 4.09 10.00 22.04
N ILE A 2 4.80 10.88 21.32
CA ILE A 2 5.23 10.65 19.93
C ILE A 2 6.72 10.31 19.95
N ILE A 3 7.13 9.25 19.24
CA ILE A 3 8.52 8.78 19.17
C ILE A 3 9.06 9.03 17.74
N SER A 4 10.01 9.96 17.59
CA SER A 4 10.61 10.25 16.29
C SER A 4 11.72 9.25 15.93
N VAL A 5 11.61 8.61 14.75
CA VAL A 5 12.64 7.70 14.24
C VAL A 5 13.62 8.47 13.36
N LYS A 6 14.88 8.57 13.82
CA LYS A 6 15.96 9.30 13.12
C LYS A 6 16.90 8.40 12.32
N ASN A 7 16.76 7.09 12.44
CA ASN A 7 17.61 6.11 11.77
C ASN A 7 17.19 5.92 10.30
N GLY A 8 18.14 5.51 9.45
CA GLY A 8 17.85 5.15 8.06
C GLY A 8 17.57 6.35 7.17
N SER A 9 16.44 6.34 6.46
CA SER A 9 15.96 7.47 5.66
C SER A 9 15.12 8.47 6.46
N ALA A 10 14.77 8.15 7.71
CA ALA A 10 13.83 8.91 8.53
C ALA A 10 12.46 9.11 7.83
N THR A 11 11.99 8.07 7.14
CA THR A 11 10.68 8.05 6.46
C THR A 11 9.79 6.91 6.97
N LEU A 12 8.63 6.71 6.34
CA LEU A 12 7.62 5.71 6.72
C LEU A 12 8.20 4.29 6.89
N LYS A 13 9.12 3.88 6.01
CA LYS A 13 9.81 2.58 6.10
C LYS A 13 10.49 2.38 7.46
N ASP A 14 11.18 3.40 7.94
CA ASP A 14 11.95 3.33 9.18
C ASP A 14 11.02 3.32 10.40
N ALA A 15 9.92 4.09 10.34
CA ALA A 15 8.87 4.06 11.34
C ALA A 15 8.20 2.67 11.44
N CYS A 16 7.86 2.05 10.30
CA CYS A 16 7.29 0.70 10.26
C CYS A 16 8.24 -0.35 10.85
N ASN A 17 9.54 -0.27 10.55
CA ASN A 17 10.54 -1.18 11.12
C ASN A 17 10.67 -1.00 12.64
N ALA A 18 10.65 0.24 13.14
CA ALA A 18 10.71 0.52 14.57
C ALA A 18 9.45 0.01 15.29
N ALA A 19 8.27 0.22 14.72
CA ALA A 19 7.01 -0.27 15.28
C ALA A 19 6.93 -1.80 15.33
N LEU A 20 7.40 -2.50 14.28
CA LEU A 20 7.48 -3.97 14.30
C LEU A 20 8.44 -4.51 15.37
N ARG A 21 9.57 -3.82 15.60
CA ARG A 21 10.52 -4.19 16.67
C ARG A 21 9.90 -4.04 18.05
N ASP A 22 9.25 -2.89 18.30
CA ASP A 22 8.52 -2.67 19.55
C ASP A 22 7.44 -3.74 19.77
N TRP A 23 6.65 -4.05 18.73
CA TRP A 23 5.62 -5.08 18.83
C TRP A 23 6.21 -6.46 19.11
N SER A 24 7.37 -6.80 18.55
CA SER A 24 8.01 -8.10 18.80
C SER A 24 8.41 -8.30 20.27
N GLU A 25 8.64 -7.22 21.00
CA GLU A 25 9.00 -7.23 22.43
C GLU A 25 7.76 -7.10 23.33
N ASN A 26 6.72 -6.39 22.87
CA ASN A 26 5.59 -5.95 23.70
C ASN A 26 4.21 -6.54 23.28
N TYR A 27 4.16 -7.54 22.39
CA TYR A 27 2.89 -8.06 21.81
C TYR A 27 1.84 -8.57 22.81
N LYS A 28 2.21 -8.87 24.06
CA LYS A 28 1.26 -9.35 25.08
C LYS A 28 0.31 -8.26 25.54
N ASP A 29 0.79 -7.02 25.58
CA ASP A 29 0.08 -5.86 26.10
C ASP A 29 -0.22 -4.81 25.00
N SER A 30 0.34 -5.01 23.80
CA SER A 30 0.24 -4.07 22.68
C SER A 30 -0.30 -4.72 21.40
N TYR A 31 -1.23 -4.03 20.76
CA TYR A 31 -1.70 -4.35 19.41
C TYR A 31 -1.01 -3.46 18.37
N TYR A 32 -0.38 -4.06 17.35
CA TYR A 32 0.22 -3.31 16.26
C TYR A 32 -0.82 -2.91 15.21
N MET A 33 -1.24 -1.65 15.23
CA MET A 33 -2.22 -1.11 14.29
C MET A 33 -1.57 -0.74 12.95
N LEU A 34 -1.29 -1.76 12.12
CA LEU A 34 -0.69 -1.59 10.79
C LEU A 34 -1.63 -0.80 9.85
N GLY A 35 -1.17 0.34 9.34
CA GLY A 35 -2.01 1.34 8.66
C GLY A 35 -2.26 1.13 7.16
N THR A 36 -1.93 -0.01 6.57
CA THR A 36 -2.14 -0.25 5.13
C THR A 36 -2.39 -1.72 4.81
N ALA A 37 -2.86 -2.03 3.59
CA ALA A 37 -3.18 -3.39 3.16
C ALA A 37 -1.91 -4.17 2.75
N ALA A 38 -0.90 -4.16 3.60
CA ALA A 38 0.37 -4.83 3.43
C ALA A 38 0.76 -5.54 4.74
N GLY A 39 1.94 -6.13 4.76
CA GLY A 39 2.44 -6.82 5.95
C GLY A 39 2.06 -8.30 5.99
N PRO A 40 2.39 -9.00 7.09
CA PRO A 40 2.05 -10.41 7.24
C PRO A 40 0.54 -10.62 7.33
N HIS A 41 0.06 -11.79 6.95
CA HIS A 41 -1.30 -12.22 7.29
C HIS A 41 -1.49 -12.13 8.82
N PRO A 42 -2.62 -11.61 9.34
CA PRO A 42 -3.87 -11.31 8.63
C PRO A 42 -4.04 -9.85 8.15
N TYR A 43 -3.03 -8.99 8.28
CA TYR A 43 -3.19 -7.55 8.06
C TYR A 43 -3.73 -7.17 6.67
N PRO A 44 -3.23 -7.69 5.53
CA PRO A 44 -3.78 -7.33 4.22
C PRO A 44 -5.29 -7.61 4.10
N THR A 45 -5.73 -8.78 4.54
CA THR A 45 -7.14 -9.18 4.51
C THR A 45 -7.97 -8.31 5.43
N MET A 46 -7.53 -8.14 6.69
CA MET A 46 -8.26 -7.38 7.69
C MET A 46 -8.42 -5.90 7.28
N VAL A 47 -7.34 -5.28 6.80
CA VAL A 47 -7.39 -3.87 6.35
C VAL A 47 -8.30 -3.72 5.14
N ARG A 48 -8.25 -4.65 4.17
CA ARG A 48 -9.21 -4.66 3.06
C ARG A 48 -10.66 -4.75 3.56
N GLU A 49 -10.96 -5.67 4.47
CA GLU A 49 -12.32 -5.83 5.00
C GLU A 49 -12.83 -4.57 5.69
N PHE A 50 -11.96 -3.83 6.37
CA PHE A 50 -12.33 -2.54 6.99
C PHE A 50 -12.43 -1.40 5.98
N GLN A 51 -11.73 -1.46 4.85
CA GLN A 51 -11.75 -0.43 3.81
C GLN A 51 -12.79 -0.66 2.71
N LYS A 52 -13.33 -1.88 2.56
CA LYS A 52 -14.27 -2.23 1.48
C LYS A 52 -15.54 -1.38 1.44
N ILE A 53 -15.88 -0.73 2.56
CA ILE A 53 -17.01 0.19 2.65
C ILE A 53 -16.94 1.30 1.59
N ILE A 54 -15.73 1.72 1.22
CA ILE A 54 -15.51 2.72 0.15
C ILE A 54 -16.10 2.22 -1.18
N GLY A 55 -15.78 0.99 -1.57
CA GLY A 55 -16.29 0.40 -2.81
C GLY A 55 -17.81 0.19 -2.77
N ILE A 56 -18.33 -0.29 -1.63
CA ILE A 56 -19.77 -0.52 -1.41
C ILE A 56 -20.56 0.78 -1.59
N GLU A 57 -20.13 1.85 -0.91
CA GLU A 57 -20.78 3.16 -1.01
C GLU A 57 -20.63 3.74 -2.41
N SER A 58 -19.44 3.69 -2.99
CA SER A 58 -19.17 4.25 -4.32
C SER A 58 -20.00 3.58 -5.40
N LYS A 59 -20.14 2.24 -5.37
CA LYS A 59 -20.97 1.50 -6.34
C LYS A 59 -22.44 1.87 -6.21
N LYS A 60 -22.95 1.99 -4.98
CA LYS A 60 -24.33 2.45 -4.76
C LYS A 60 -24.53 3.87 -5.29
N GLN A 61 -23.65 4.79 -4.91
CA GLN A 61 -23.75 6.21 -5.26
C GLN A 61 -23.71 6.42 -6.78
N ILE A 62 -22.76 5.79 -7.49
CA ILE A 62 -22.65 5.96 -8.94
C ILE A 62 -23.84 5.37 -9.68
N PHE A 63 -24.37 4.24 -9.22
CA PHE A 63 -25.56 3.65 -9.83
C PHE A 63 -26.81 4.51 -9.60
N ASP A 64 -26.98 5.08 -8.40
CA ASP A 64 -28.10 5.98 -8.10
C ASP A 64 -28.04 7.27 -8.94
N GLN A 65 -26.84 7.76 -9.28
CA GLN A 65 -26.64 9.01 -10.02
C GLN A 65 -26.66 8.84 -11.54
N GLU A 66 -26.03 7.78 -12.05
CA GLU A 66 -25.77 7.60 -13.48
C GLU A 66 -26.55 6.41 -14.09
N LEU A 67 -27.25 5.62 -13.26
CA LEU A 67 -27.98 4.40 -13.66
C LEU A 67 -27.10 3.35 -14.37
N LYS A 68 -25.79 3.43 -14.17
CA LYS A 68 -24.79 2.50 -14.71
C LYS A 68 -23.56 2.44 -13.82
N LEU A 69 -22.74 1.40 -14.03
CA LEU A 69 -21.41 1.33 -13.46
C LEU A 69 -20.44 2.28 -14.19
N PRO A 70 -19.37 2.75 -13.54
CA PRO A 70 -18.39 3.61 -14.17
C PRO A 70 -17.52 2.83 -15.14
N ASP A 71 -16.95 3.52 -16.14
CA ASP A 71 -16.00 2.88 -17.07
C ASP A 71 -14.68 2.52 -16.37
N ALA A 72 -14.28 3.30 -15.37
CA ALA A 72 -13.07 3.06 -14.59
C ALA A 72 -13.19 3.53 -13.12
N ILE A 73 -12.48 2.85 -12.23
CA ILE A 73 -12.19 3.27 -10.86
C ILE A 73 -10.68 3.50 -10.75
N ILE A 74 -10.29 4.65 -10.18
CA ILE A 74 -8.89 5.07 -10.10
C ILE A 74 -8.53 5.35 -8.65
N ALA A 75 -7.40 4.83 -8.18
CA ALA A 75 -6.91 5.07 -6.83
C ALA A 75 -5.39 5.09 -6.76
N CYS A 76 -4.82 5.87 -5.83
CA CYS A 76 -3.38 5.91 -5.62
C CYS A 76 -2.91 4.69 -4.80
N VAL A 77 -1.72 4.18 -5.14
CA VAL A 77 -1.16 2.97 -4.56
C VAL A 77 0.19 3.28 -3.93
N GLY A 78 0.17 3.44 -2.60
CA GLY A 78 1.35 3.27 -1.73
C GLY A 78 1.38 1.83 -1.22
N GLY A 79 0.97 1.62 0.02
CA GLY A 79 0.73 0.26 0.55
C GLY A 79 -0.53 -0.43 0.01
N GLY A 80 -1.53 0.33 -0.45
CA GLY A 80 -2.69 -0.17 -1.21
C GLY A 80 -4.04 -0.18 -0.50
N SER A 81 -4.15 0.28 0.77
CA SER A 81 -5.40 0.20 1.54
C SER A 81 -6.60 0.93 0.92
N ASN A 82 -6.44 2.20 0.51
CA ASN A 82 -7.53 2.95 -0.12
C ASN A 82 -7.94 2.33 -1.46
N ALA A 83 -6.94 1.91 -2.25
CA ALA A 83 -7.14 1.34 -3.57
C ALA A 83 -7.89 0.01 -3.48
N ILE A 84 -7.45 -0.93 -2.63
CA ILE A 84 -8.16 -2.19 -2.46
C ILE A 84 -9.56 -1.98 -1.86
N GLY A 85 -9.72 -0.97 -0.99
CA GLY A 85 -11.01 -0.62 -0.41
C GLY A 85 -12.05 -0.22 -1.46
N ILE A 86 -11.68 0.66 -2.39
CA ILE A 86 -12.59 1.06 -3.47
C ILE A 86 -12.71 -0.02 -4.56
N PHE A 87 -11.62 -0.72 -4.90
CA PHE A 87 -11.62 -1.73 -5.97
C PHE A 87 -12.41 -2.98 -5.61
N TYR A 88 -12.46 -3.38 -4.32
CA TYR A 88 -12.93 -4.70 -3.90
C TYR A 88 -14.30 -5.07 -4.46
N ASP A 89 -15.26 -4.15 -4.38
CA ASP A 89 -16.63 -4.42 -4.84
C ASP A 89 -16.72 -4.48 -6.37
N PHE A 90 -15.76 -3.89 -7.10
CA PHE A 90 -15.73 -3.87 -8.56
C PHE A 90 -14.88 -4.98 -9.20
N ILE A 91 -14.19 -5.83 -8.41
CA ILE A 91 -13.29 -6.89 -8.94
C ILE A 91 -14.00 -7.83 -9.92
N HIS A 92 -15.28 -8.10 -9.71
CA HIS A 92 -16.07 -9.00 -10.56
C HIS A 92 -16.79 -8.29 -11.71
N GLU A 93 -16.72 -6.96 -11.78
CA GLU A 93 -17.37 -6.14 -12.79
C GLU A 93 -16.48 -5.99 -14.03
N LYS A 94 -16.60 -6.93 -14.98
CA LYS A 94 -15.68 -7.05 -16.13
C LYS A 94 -15.57 -5.81 -17.03
N ASN A 95 -16.58 -4.95 -17.01
CA ASN A 95 -16.63 -3.73 -17.82
C ASN A 95 -16.04 -2.51 -17.10
N VAL A 96 -15.63 -2.65 -15.83
CA VAL A 96 -15.05 -1.57 -15.02
C VAL A 96 -13.54 -1.74 -14.97
N GLN A 97 -12.81 -0.78 -15.50
CA GLN A 97 -11.34 -0.78 -15.41
C GLN A 97 -10.88 -0.39 -14.00
N LEU A 98 -9.96 -1.15 -13.41
CA LEU A 98 -9.37 -0.85 -12.11
C LEU A 98 -7.94 -0.34 -12.30
N ILE A 99 -7.72 0.95 -12.03
CA ILE A 99 -6.47 1.64 -12.36
C ILE A 99 -5.78 2.11 -11.07
N GLY A 100 -4.71 1.41 -10.68
CA GLY A 100 -3.84 1.79 -9.57
C GLY A 100 -2.71 2.72 -10.00
N ILE A 101 -2.51 3.84 -9.31
CA ILE A 101 -1.50 4.85 -9.62
C ILE A 101 -0.38 4.86 -8.57
N GLU A 102 0.80 4.39 -8.94
CA GLU A 102 2.02 4.45 -8.12
C GLU A 102 2.76 5.81 -8.30
N PRO A 103 3.52 6.29 -7.30
CA PRO A 103 4.27 7.55 -7.41
C PRO A 103 5.48 7.44 -8.36
N GLY A 104 5.47 8.21 -9.45
CA GLY A 104 6.60 8.30 -10.39
C GLY A 104 7.82 9.08 -9.87
N GLY A 105 7.70 9.74 -8.73
CA GLY A 105 8.80 10.43 -8.06
C GLY A 105 9.45 11.53 -8.93
N LYS A 106 10.78 11.54 -9.04
CA LYS A 106 11.52 12.46 -9.93
C LYS A 106 11.63 11.94 -11.37
N GLY A 107 10.85 10.92 -11.71
CA GLY A 107 10.93 10.16 -12.96
C GLY A 107 11.48 8.77 -12.72
N ILE A 108 10.84 7.76 -13.31
CA ILE A 108 11.19 6.34 -13.16
C ILE A 108 12.66 6.08 -13.51
N GLN A 109 13.13 6.66 -14.62
CA GLN A 109 14.49 6.54 -15.13
C GLN A 109 15.57 7.02 -14.16
N THR A 110 15.20 7.86 -13.19
CA THR A 110 16.14 8.37 -12.18
C THR A 110 16.37 7.38 -11.03
N GLY A 111 15.54 6.33 -10.93
CA GLY A 111 15.50 5.41 -9.79
C GLY A 111 14.91 6.03 -8.51
N LYS A 112 14.53 7.31 -8.52
CA LYS A 112 13.90 8.03 -7.39
C LYS A 112 12.38 8.06 -7.57
N HIS A 113 11.75 6.92 -7.34
CA HIS A 113 10.30 6.71 -7.44
C HIS A 113 9.84 5.69 -6.39
N GLY A 114 8.54 5.41 -6.31
CA GLY A 114 7.96 4.41 -5.41
C GLY A 114 7.00 3.49 -6.17
N SER A 115 7.48 2.86 -7.24
CA SER A 115 6.64 2.12 -8.20
C SER A 115 7.01 0.64 -8.29
N PRO A 116 6.91 -0.12 -7.18
CA PRO A 116 7.31 -1.53 -7.13
C PRO A 116 6.47 -2.45 -8.02
N ILE A 117 5.18 -2.18 -8.29
CA ILE A 117 4.34 -3.06 -9.11
C ILE A 117 4.93 -3.16 -10.51
N GLN A 118 5.21 -2.02 -11.15
CA GLN A 118 5.71 -2.00 -12.52
C GLN A 118 7.24 -2.18 -12.63
N TYR A 119 8.00 -1.61 -11.70
CA TYR A 119 9.47 -1.51 -11.83
C TYR A 119 10.24 -2.22 -10.70
N GLY A 120 9.54 -2.96 -9.85
CA GLY A 120 10.13 -3.81 -8.82
C GLY A 120 10.24 -5.28 -9.24
N LYS A 121 10.71 -6.10 -8.29
CA LYS A 121 10.78 -7.56 -8.43
C LYS A 121 10.05 -8.20 -7.25
N THR A 122 9.52 -9.40 -7.44
CA THR A 122 8.95 -10.16 -6.32
C THR A 122 10.05 -10.51 -5.32
N GLY A 123 9.78 -10.32 -4.03
CA GLY A 123 10.70 -10.66 -2.95
C GLY A 123 9.96 -10.81 -1.63
N ILE A 124 10.71 -10.98 -0.53
CA ILE A 124 10.15 -11.10 0.82
C ILE A 124 10.63 -9.91 1.65
N TYR A 125 9.70 -9.10 2.12
CA TYR A 125 9.96 -7.92 2.94
C TYR A 125 8.73 -7.63 3.79
N PHE A 126 8.93 -7.01 4.96
CA PHE A 126 7.84 -6.56 5.82
C PHE A 126 6.81 -7.67 6.15
N GLY A 127 7.27 -8.92 6.31
CA GLY A 127 6.40 -10.05 6.63
C GLY A 127 5.54 -10.60 5.48
N MET A 128 5.76 -10.16 4.24
CA MET A 128 4.99 -10.61 3.07
C MET A 128 5.88 -10.94 1.87
N LYS A 129 5.35 -11.77 0.96
CA LYS A 129 5.90 -11.95 -0.39
C LYS A 129 5.13 -11.05 -1.35
N SER A 130 5.77 -10.02 -1.88
CA SER A 130 5.14 -9.04 -2.77
C SER A 130 6.15 -8.41 -3.74
N LYS A 131 5.69 -7.50 -4.59
CA LYS A 131 6.53 -6.64 -5.43
C LYS A 131 7.27 -5.62 -4.56
N ILE A 132 8.58 -5.52 -4.76
CA ILE A 132 9.47 -4.67 -3.96
C ILE A 132 10.56 -4.06 -4.86
N MET A 133 10.95 -2.82 -4.57
CA MET A 133 12.13 -2.18 -5.14
C MET A 133 13.40 -2.72 -4.45
N GLN A 134 14.21 -3.49 -5.18
CA GLN A 134 15.43 -4.13 -4.66
C GLN A 134 16.56 -4.12 -5.69
N ASN A 135 17.81 -4.24 -5.25
CA ASN A 135 18.98 -4.42 -6.13
C ASN A 135 19.16 -5.90 -6.52
N GLU A 136 20.22 -6.22 -7.27
CA GLU A 136 20.49 -7.58 -7.77
C GLU A 136 20.79 -8.58 -6.66
N GLU A 137 21.33 -8.10 -5.54
CA GLU A 137 21.63 -8.89 -4.34
C GLU A 137 20.42 -9.03 -3.39
N GLY A 138 19.26 -8.46 -3.76
CA GLY A 138 18.05 -8.49 -2.94
C GLY A 138 17.99 -7.44 -1.82
N GLN A 139 18.93 -6.48 -1.79
CA GLN A 139 18.88 -5.37 -0.84
C GLN A 139 17.75 -4.40 -1.20
N ILE A 140 16.95 -4.06 -0.19
CA ILE A 140 15.78 -3.17 -0.36
C ILE A 140 16.25 -1.75 -0.71
N LYS A 141 15.86 -1.27 -1.89
CA LYS A 141 16.14 0.09 -2.33
C LYS A 141 15.30 1.10 -1.54
N LYS A 142 15.78 2.35 -1.50
CA LYS A 142 15.00 3.47 -1.02
C LYS A 142 14.00 3.87 -2.11
N SER A 143 12.74 4.01 -1.76
CA SER A 143 11.75 4.69 -2.59
C SER A 143 11.94 6.21 -2.49
N TRP A 144 11.27 6.94 -3.38
CA TRP A 144 11.14 8.39 -3.25
C TRP A 144 9.80 8.86 -3.80
N SER A 145 9.14 9.75 -3.06
CA SER A 145 7.96 10.48 -3.50
C SER A 145 7.94 11.83 -2.79
N ILE A 146 7.39 12.86 -3.45
CA ILE A 146 7.06 14.12 -2.76
C ILE A 146 5.96 13.91 -1.71
N SER A 147 5.07 12.94 -1.95
CA SER A 147 4.01 12.55 -1.02
C SER A 147 4.49 11.42 -0.11
N ALA A 148 4.61 11.72 1.18
CA ALA A 148 5.09 10.77 2.19
C ALA A 148 4.24 9.49 2.29
N GLY A 149 2.92 9.59 2.08
CA GLY A 149 2.01 8.44 2.12
C GLY A 149 2.20 7.43 0.98
N LEU A 150 2.94 7.82 -0.06
CA LEU A 150 3.28 6.96 -1.19
C LEU A 150 4.77 6.55 -1.20
N ASP A 151 5.59 7.07 -0.28
CA ASP A 151 7.02 6.76 -0.20
C ASP A 151 7.25 5.42 0.53
N PHE A 152 6.87 4.32 -0.13
CA PHE A 152 7.04 2.95 0.34
C PHE A 152 7.63 2.07 -0.77
N PRO A 153 8.70 1.28 -0.51
CA PRO A 153 9.39 0.53 -1.56
C PRO A 153 8.71 -0.79 -1.94
N SER A 154 7.50 -1.06 -1.45
CA SER A 154 6.73 -2.27 -1.71
C SER A 154 5.23 -1.95 -1.79
N VAL A 155 4.38 -2.96 -1.86
CA VAL A 155 2.94 -2.85 -2.03
C VAL A 155 2.26 -4.08 -1.42
N GLY A 156 0.98 -3.97 -1.05
CA GLY A 156 0.19 -5.12 -0.60
C GLY A 156 0.25 -6.32 -1.57
N PRO A 157 0.19 -7.57 -1.05
CA PRO A 157 0.25 -8.78 -1.85
C PRO A 157 -1.07 -9.08 -2.60
#